data_AF-A0A929J4Z5-F1
#
_entry.id   AF-A0A929J4Z5-F1
#
_cell.length_a   1.000
_cell.length_b   1.000
_cell.length_c   1.000
_cell.angle_alpha   90.00
_cell.angle_beta   90.00
_cell.angle_gamma   90.00
#
_symmetry.space_group_name_H-M   'P 1'
#
loop_
_entity.id
_entity.type
_entity.pdbx_description
1 polymer ?
#
loop_
_entity_poly.entity_id
_entity_poly.type
_entity_poly.pdbx_seq_one_letter_code
_entity_poly.pdbx_strand_id
1 'polypeptide(L)'
;DDDLDNDGVLNKLDNCPTVPNSKQADEDKDGVGDVCDNCIIVENPNQRDTNIDGYGNFCDPDFNNDLIVNAADLSFFKTKFFSKNPDADLNGDGVVNAADLAILKRFFFKPPGPSGLVP
;
A
#
# COMPACT_ATOMS: atom_id res chain seq x y z
N ASP A 1 -14.05 -0.81 24.85
CA ASP A 1 -14.14 0.64 24.68
C ASP A 1 -14.93 0.92 23.41
N ASP A 2 -15.73 1.98 23.37
CA ASP A 2 -16.51 2.37 22.18
C ASP A 2 -15.71 3.30 21.26
N ASP A 3 -14.61 3.86 21.78
CA ASP A 3 -13.59 4.68 21.12
C ASP A 3 -12.24 4.15 21.64
N LEU A 4 -11.55 3.34 20.83
CA LEU A 4 -10.39 2.57 21.28
C LEU A 4 -9.12 3.41 21.37
N ASP A 5 -9.03 4.49 20.60
CA ASP A 5 -7.83 5.33 20.53
C ASP A 5 -8.02 6.73 21.14
N ASN A 6 -9.24 7.04 21.59
CA ASN A 6 -9.64 8.28 22.26
C ASN A 6 -9.51 9.53 21.38
N ASP A 7 -9.75 9.40 20.08
CA ASP A 7 -9.73 10.52 19.14
C ASP A 7 -11.08 11.25 19.02
N GLY A 8 -12.13 10.72 19.65
CA GLY A 8 -13.49 11.27 19.65
C GLY A 8 -14.40 10.71 18.55
N VAL A 9 -13.95 9.73 17.76
CA VAL A 9 -14.73 8.99 16.77
C VAL A 9 -15.05 7.60 17.32
N LEU A 10 -16.29 7.13 17.14
CA LEU A 10 -16.65 5.79 17.58
C LEU A 10 -16.02 4.74 16.66
N ASN A 11 -15.52 3.62 17.21
CA ASN A 11 -14.86 2.52 16.47
C ASN A 11 -15.60 2.05 15.20
N LYS A 12 -16.93 2.17 15.17
CA LYS A 12 -17.79 1.77 14.03
C LYS A 12 -17.88 2.81 12.89
N LEU A 13 -17.44 4.04 13.16
CA LEU A 13 -17.39 5.17 12.23
C LEU A 13 -15.94 5.62 11.97
N ASP A 14 -14.99 4.95 12.61
CA ASP A 14 -13.58 5.28 12.59
C ASP A 14 -12.86 4.46 11.51
N ASN A 15 -12.23 5.15 10.56
CA ASN A 15 -11.42 4.54 9.50
C ASN A 15 -10.00 4.16 9.96
N CYS A 16 -9.60 4.50 11.19
CA CYS A 16 -8.39 4.02 11.87
C CYS A 16 -8.63 3.70 13.36
N PRO A 17 -9.40 2.64 13.71
CA PRO A 17 -9.83 2.33 15.09
C PRO A 17 -8.74 2.16 16.15
N THR A 18 -7.45 2.21 15.79
CA THR A 18 -6.32 2.03 16.70
C THR A 18 -5.30 3.17 16.62
N VAL A 19 -5.52 4.18 15.76
CA VAL A 19 -4.56 5.26 15.49
C VAL A 19 -5.32 6.59 15.44
N PRO A 20 -5.14 7.47 16.45
CA PRO A 20 -5.97 8.66 16.59
C PRO A 20 -5.97 9.55 15.34
N ASN A 21 -7.14 9.78 14.77
CA ASN A 21 -7.29 10.56 13.54
C ASN A 21 -8.66 11.24 13.43
N SER A 22 -9.03 12.05 14.42
CA SER A 22 -10.30 12.82 14.50
C SER A 22 -10.79 13.54 13.22
N LYS A 23 -9.92 13.79 12.24
CA LYS A 23 -10.27 14.37 10.94
C LYS A 23 -10.82 13.36 9.93
N GLN A 24 -10.59 12.06 10.16
CA GLN A 24 -11.06 10.94 9.34
C GLN A 24 -10.73 11.16 7.86
N ALA A 25 -9.49 11.58 7.60
CA ALA A 25 -9.00 11.76 6.24
C ALA A 25 -8.78 10.37 5.60
N ASP A 26 -9.15 10.26 4.33
CA ASP A 26 -9.17 9.04 3.51
C ASP A 26 -9.16 9.52 2.04
N GLU A 27 -7.97 9.72 1.49
CA GLU A 27 -7.76 10.38 0.20
C GLU A 27 -8.23 9.51 -0.97
N ASP A 28 -8.02 8.20 -0.91
CA ASP A 28 -8.37 7.26 -1.98
C ASP A 28 -9.77 6.62 -1.82
N LYS A 29 -10.38 6.71 -0.63
CA LYS A 29 -11.73 6.24 -0.30
C LYS A 29 -11.86 4.73 -0.24
N ASP A 30 -10.81 4.05 0.20
CA ASP A 30 -10.81 2.61 0.41
C ASP A 30 -11.44 2.19 1.76
N GLY A 31 -11.66 3.17 2.66
CA GLY A 31 -12.23 3.00 3.99
C GLY A 31 -11.20 2.85 5.12
N VAL A 32 -9.91 2.99 4.83
CA VAL A 32 -8.80 3.07 5.76
C VAL A 32 -8.32 4.52 5.81
N GLY A 33 -8.12 5.07 7.01
CA GLY A 33 -7.72 6.47 7.12
C GLY A 33 -6.25 6.71 6.79
N ASP A 34 -5.93 7.88 6.24
CA ASP A 34 -4.59 8.23 5.76
C ASP A 34 -3.46 7.97 6.77
N VAL A 35 -3.73 8.03 8.08
CA VAL A 35 -2.72 7.83 9.13
C VAL A 35 -2.40 6.36 9.41
N CYS A 36 -3.28 5.45 9.00
CA CYS A 36 -3.13 4.01 9.17
C CYS A 36 -3.18 3.24 7.84
N ASP A 37 -3.25 3.97 6.73
CA ASP A 37 -3.23 3.45 5.38
C ASP A 37 -1.79 3.29 4.88
N ASN A 38 -1.42 2.08 4.49
CA ASN A 38 -0.12 1.78 3.91
C ASN A 38 0.00 2.14 2.43
N CYS A 39 -1.04 2.68 1.79
CA CYS A 39 -1.07 3.20 0.41
C CYS A 39 -2.05 4.40 0.24
N ILE A 40 -1.79 5.56 0.85
CA ILE A 40 -2.68 6.76 0.96
C ILE A 40 -3.45 7.18 -0.33
N ILE A 41 -2.91 6.89 -1.50
CA ILE A 41 -3.47 7.34 -2.80
C ILE A 41 -3.87 6.18 -3.73
N VAL A 42 -3.89 4.94 -3.23
CA VAL A 42 -4.14 3.73 -4.02
C VAL A 42 -5.01 2.74 -3.25
N GLU A 43 -6.29 2.65 -3.65
CA GLU A 43 -7.28 1.84 -2.95
C GLU A 43 -6.80 0.40 -2.67
N ASN A 44 -6.68 0.06 -1.38
CA ASN A 44 -6.28 -1.26 -0.94
C ASN A 44 -6.89 -1.65 0.43
N PRO A 45 -8.22 -1.84 0.55
CA PRO A 45 -8.92 -1.96 1.84
C PRO A 45 -8.45 -3.07 2.79
N ASN A 46 -7.69 -4.04 2.25
CA ASN A 46 -7.13 -5.15 3.02
C ASN A 46 -5.73 -4.87 3.57
N GLN A 47 -5.12 -3.72 3.25
CA GLN A 47 -3.85 -3.22 3.78
C GLN A 47 -2.74 -4.28 3.73
N ARG A 48 -2.68 -5.04 2.64
CA ARG A 48 -1.71 -6.14 2.50
C ARG A 48 -0.31 -5.58 2.36
N ASP A 49 0.56 -6.01 3.26
CA ASP A 49 2.00 -5.75 3.26
C ASP A 49 2.71 -7.09 3.55
N THR A 50 3.28 -7.70 2.52
CA THR A 50 3.90 -9.04 2.61
C THR A 50 5.25 -9.00 3.33
N ASN A 51 6.01 -7.91 3.20
CA ASN A 51 7.38 -7.80 3.73
C ASN A 51 7.43 -7.06 5.09
N ILE A 52 6.33 -6.43 5.51
CA ILE A 52 6.15 -5.67 6.74
C ILE A 52 7.11 -4.48 6.81
N ASP A 53 7.32 -3.78 5.69
CA ASP A 53 8.14 -2.57 5.63
C ASP A 53 7.32 -1.28 5.76
N GLY A 54 5.99 -1.38 5.80
CA GLY A 54 5.07 -0.26 5.92
C GLY A 54 4.54 0.25 4.59
N TYR A 55 5.03 -0.24 3.44
CA TYR A 55 4.41 -0.02 2.13
C TYR A 55 3.52 -1.21 1.79
N GLY A 56 2.25 -0.93 1.47
CA GLY A 56 1.37 -1.99 1.00
C GLY A 56 1.81 -2.50 -0.37
N ASN A 57 1.58 -3.78 -0.67
CA ASN A 57 1.93 -4.40 -1.95
C ASN A 57 1.37 -3.64 -3.18
N PHE A 58 0.30 -2.87 -3.01
CA PHE A 58 -0.28 -2.06 -4.08
C PHE A 58 0.53 -0.81 -4.42
N CYS A 59 1.25 -0.25 -3.46
CA CYS A 59 2.07 0.96 -3.57
C CYS A 59 3.58 0.70 -3.44
N ASP A 60 4.00 -0.55 -3.31
CA ASP A 60 5.39 -1.01 -3.38
C ASP A 60 6.02 -1.18 -4.81
N PRO A 61 5.37 -0.90 -5.97
CA PRO A 61 6.00 -1.15 -7.28
C PRO A 61 7.10 -0.15 -7.70
N ASP A 62 7.58 0.73 -6.82
CA ASP A 62 8.73 1.63 -7.02
C ASP A 62 9.96 1.09 -6.31
N PHE A 63 10.63 0.16 -6.98
CA PHE A 63 11.71 -0.62 -6.39
C PHE A 63 13.01 0.15 -6.26
N ASN A 64 13.12 1.33 -6.87
CA ASN A 64 14.28 2.20 -6.75
C ASN A 64 14.02 3.48 -5.94
N ASN A 65 12.80 3.64 -5.41
CA ASN A 65 12.34 4.77 -4.60
C ASN A 65 12.55 6.13 -5.29
N ASP A 66 12.27 6.21 -6.60
CA ASP A 66 12.37 7.45 -7.39
C ASP A 66 11.03 8.21 -7.54
N LEU A 67 9.99 7.74 -6.83
CA LEU A 67 8.63 8.27 -6.77
C LEU A 67 7.83 8.10 -8.07
N ILE A 68 8.30 7.30 -9.02
CA ILE A 68 7.58 7.06 -10.26
C ILE A 68 7.81 5.65 -10.80
N VAL A 69 6.76 4.84 -10.84
CA VAL A 69 6.88 3.52 -11.44
C VAL A 69 7.14 3.64 -12.94
N ASN A 70 8.29 3.16 -13.37
CA ASN A 70 8.78 3.35 -14.72
C ASN A 70 9.55 2.12 -15.26
N ALA A 71 10.34 2.34 -16.31
CA ALA A 71 11.12 1.28 -16.94
C ALA A 71 12.22 0.71 -16.03
N ALA A 72 12.73 1.49 -15.07
CA ALA A 72 13.69 1.06 -14.06
C ALA A 72 13.07 -0.01 -13.16
N ASP A 73 11.87 0.25 -12.63
CA ASP A 73 11.12 -0.69 -11.79
C ASP A 73 10.74 -1.94 -12.55
N LEU A 74 10.24 -1.78 -13.78
CA LEU A 74 9.95 -2.92 -14.64
C LEU A 74 11.21 -3.75 -14.93
N SER A 75 12.38 -3.13 -15.01
CA SER A 75 13.64 -3.85 -15.20
C SER A 75 14.00 -4.64 -13.95
N PHE A 76 13.89 -4.05 -12.76
CA PHE A 76 14.07 -4.77 -11.49
C PHE A 76 13.07 -5.91 -11.35
N PHE A 77 11.78 -5.64 -11.53
CA PHE A 77 10.69 -6.62 -11.47
C PHE A 77 10.95 -7.83 -12.38
N LYS A 78 11.42 -7.59 -13.62
CA LYS A 78 11.74 -8.65 -14.57
C LYS A 78 12.82 -9.60 -14.04
N THR A 79 13.76 -9.11 -13.23
CA THR A 79 14.78 -9.96 -12.59
C THR A 79 14.21 -10.86 -11.49
N LYS A 80 13.00 -10.56 -11.01
CA LYS A 80 12.33 -11.28 -9.91
C LYS A 80 11.32 -12.31 -10.39
N PHE A 81 11.04 -12.43 -11.69
CA PHE A 81 10.11 -13.45 -12.20
C PHE A 81 10.44 -14.84 -11.66
N PHE A 82 9.40 -15.57 -11.22
CA PHE A 82 9.48 -16.89 -10.57
C PHE A 82 10.22 -16.92 -9.23
N SER A 83 10.49 -15.77 -8.62
CA SER A 83 11.02 -15.68 -7.27
C SER A 83 9.91 -15.53 -6.22
N LYS A 84 10.30 -15.56 -4.95
CA LYS A 84 9.46 -15.21 -3.79
C LYS A 84 9.83 -13.83 -3.23
N ASN A 85 10.34 -12.94 -4.08
CA ASN A 85 10.64 -11.59 -3.63
C ASN A 85 9.31 -10.92 -3.25
N PRO A 86 9.14 -10.54 -1.97
CA PRO A 86 7.84 -10.10 -1.47
C PRO A 86 7.41 -8.76 -2.08
N ASP A 87 8.36 -7.86 -2.33
CA ASP A 87 8.11 -6.54 -2.94
C ASP A 87 7.57 -6.69 -4.38
N ALA A 88 8.11 -7.64 -5.15
CA ALA A 88 7.63 -7.93 -6.49
C ALA A 88 6.40 -8.87 -6.54
N ASP A 89 5.94 -9.40 -5.40
CA ASP A 89 4.72 -10.23 -5.27
C ASP A 89 3.52 -9.33 -4.94
N LEU A 90 3.19 -8.46 -5.88
CA LEU A 90 2.20 -7.40 -5.73
C LEU A 90 0.77 -7.93 -5.50
N ASN A 91 0.46 -9.15 -5.96
CA ASN A 91 -0.83 -9.80 -5.71
C ASN A 91 -0.81 -10.72 -4.47
N GLY A 92 0.33 -10.87 -3.79
CA GLY A 92 0.54 -11.67 -2.59
C GLY A 92 0.19 -13.15 -2.74
N ASP A 93 0.35 -13.75 -3.92
CA ASP A 93 0.08 -15.17 -4.16
C ASP A 93 1.29 -16.09 -3.84
N GLY A 94 2.42 -15.48 -3.47
CA GLY A 94 3.64 -16.15 -3.04
C GLY A 94 4.64 -16.40 -4.17
N VAL A 95 4.37 -15.96 -5.40
CA VAL A 95 5.31 -16.07 -6.52
C VAL A 95 5.17 -14.91 -7.51
N VAL A 96 6.29 -14.25 -7.79
CA VAL A 96 6.34 -13.17 -8.79
C VAL A 96 6.06 -13.72 -10.18
N ASN A 97 4.96 -13.29 -10.78
CA ASN A 97 4.48 -13.82 -12.05
C ASN A 97 3.79 -12.76 -12.93
N ALA A 98 3.06 -13.21 -13.95
CA ALA A 98 2.40 -12.31 -14.91
C ALA A 98 1.24 -11.51 -14.28
N ALA A 99 0.64 -12.01 -13.21
CA ALA A 99 -0.38 -11.30 -12.44
C ALA A 99 0.22 -10.07 -11.74
N ASP A 100 1.39 -10.22 -11.12
CA ASP A 100 2.11 -9.09 -10.51
C ASP A 100 2.56 -8.09 -11.57
N LEU A 101 3.02 -8.56 -12.73
CA LEU A 101 3.35 -7.67 -13.85
C LEU A 101 2.14 -6.86 -14.31
N ALA A 102 0.93 -7.44 -14.26
CA ALA A 102 -0.29 -6.73 -14.61
C ALA A 102 -0.63 -5.65 -13.58
N ILE A 103 -0.30 -5.85 -12.31
CA ILE A 103 -0.43 -4.85 -11.24
C ILE A 103 0.59 -3.74 -11.44
N LEU A 104 1.88 -4.07 -11.55
CA LEU A 104 2.96 -3.10 -11.78
C LEU A 104 2.66 -2.16 -12.96
N LYS A 105 2.13 -2.68 -14.07
CA LYS A 105 1.76 -1.86 -15.24
C LYS A 105 0.63 -0.87 -15.00
N ARG A 106 -0.23 -1.05 -14.00
CA ARG A 106 -1.30 -0.09 -13.64
C ARG A 106 -0.75 1.18 -13.00
N PHE A 107 0.47 1.10 -12.47
CA PHE A 107 1.16 2.18 -11.77
C PHE A 107 2.15 2.94 -12.65
N PHE A 108 2.35 2.54 -13.91
CA PHE A 108 3.24 3.25 -14.82
C PHE A 108 2.90 4.75 -14.88
N PHE A 109 3.91 5.58 -14.60
CA PHE A 109 3.81 7.05 -14.51
C PHE A 109 2.89 7.57 -13.40
N LYS A 110 2.59 6.74 -12.41
CA LYS A 110 1.87 7.16 -11.20
C LYS A 110 2.82 7.14 -10.01
N PRO A 111 2.63 8.06 -9.05
CA PRO A 111 3.24 7.93 -7.75
C PRO A 111 2.79 6.60 -7.13
N PRO A 112 3.73 5.81 -6.57
CA PRO A 112 3.44 4.48 -6.03
C PRO A 112 2.85 4.60 -4.62
N GLY A 113 3.48 5.42 -3.77
CA GLY A 113 2.99 5.88 -2.47
C GLY A 113 2.78 7.42 -2.44
N PRO A 114 2.41 7.99 -1.28
CA PRO A 114 2.99 7.66 0.02
C PRO A 114 2.22 6.60 0.82
N SER A 115 2.87 6.08 1.85
CA SER A 115 2.25 5.30 2.93
C SER A 115 2.14 6.19 4.18
N GLY A 116 1.06 6.07 4.93
CA GLY A 116 0.85 6.74 6.21
C GLY A 116 1.59 6.09 7.38
N LEU A 117 2.13 4.89 7.18
CA LEU A 117 2.87 4.13 8.19
C LEU A 117 4.37 4.47 8.23
N VAL A 118 4.88 5.17 7.21
CA VAL A 118 6.29 5.56 7.09
C VAL A 118 6.45 7.08 6.99
N PRO A 119 7.49 7.66 7.60
CA PRO A 119 7.72 9.12 7.63
C PRO A 119 8.17 9.74 6.30
#